data_AF-A0A2V6GG20-F1
#
_entry.id   AF-A0A2V6GG20-F1
#
_cell.length_a   1.000
_cell.length_b   1.000
_cell.length_c   1.000
_cell.angle_alpha   90.00
_cell.angle_beta   90.00
_cell.angle_gamma   90.00
#
_symmetry.space_group_name_H-M   'P 1'
#
loop_
_entity.id
_entity.type
_entity.pdbx_description
1 polymer ?
#
loop_
_entity_poly.entity_id
_entity_poly.type
_entity_poly.pdbx_seq_one_letter_code
_entity_poly.pdbx_strand_id
1 'polypeptide(L)'
;MISKSVFIAQDNPVAAGEVVHQLRLSFERLARMPQLGRVVKKIKTREELRMWLSPAFRNYLIFYRELADGVEIVRVLHGARDIKRILESS
;
A
#
# COMPACT_ATOMS: atom_id res chain seq x y z
N MET A 1 -17.48 -4.40 -16.28
CA MET A 1 -17.14 -4.62 -14.86
C MET A 1 -16.14 -3.55 -14.45
N ILE A 2 -16.51 -2.71 -13.49
CA ILE A 2 -15.78 -1.46 -13.17
C ILE A 2 -14.87 -1.73 -11.97
N SER A 3 -13.55 -1.65 -12.17
CA SER A 3 -12.57 -1.75 -11.09
C SER A 3 -12.59 -0.44 -10.28
N LYS A 4 -12.97 -0.54 -9.01
CA LYS A 4 -13.26 0.60 -8.14
C LYS A 4 -11.97 1.05 -7.42
N SER A 5 -11.17 1.89 -8.07
CA SER A 5 -9.98 2.50 -7.48
C SER A 5 -10.29 3.94 -7.09
N VAL A 6 -10.79 4.17 -5.87
CA VAL A 6 -10.97 5.52 -5.32
C VAL A 6 -10.14 5.64 -4.05
N PHE A 7 -8.99 6.31 -4.16
CA PHE A 7 -8.15 6.70 -3.03
C PHE A 7 -8.08 8.23 -3.02
N ILE A 8 -8.81 8.87 -2.11
CA ILE A 8 -8.85 10.34 -1.96
C ILE A 8 -7.94 10.71 -0.79
N ALA A 9 -6.83 11.40 -1.07
CA ALA A 9 -5.95 12.01 -0.07
C ALA A 9 -6.41 13.46 0.18
N GLN A 10 -6.74 13.80 1.44
CA GLN A 10 -7.48 15.04 1.77
C GLN A 10 -6.64 16.26 2.20
N ASP A 11 -5.31 16.23 2.30
CA ASP A 11 -4.62 17.29 3.08
C ASP A 11 -3.71 18.31 2.35
N ASN A 12 -3.45 18.21 1.03
CA ASN A 12 -2.71 19.24 0.29
C ASN A 12 -2.76 18.95 -1.22
N PRO A 13 -3.49 19.68 -2.08
CA PRO A 13 -3.77 19.23 -3.45
C PRO A 13 -2.54 19.09 -4.37
N VAL A 14 -1.49 19.90 -4.21
CA VAL A 14 -0.27 19.81 -5.06
C VAL A 14 0.68 18.74 -4.55
N ALA A 15 0.92 18.67 -3.23
CA ALA A 15 1.68 17.57 -2.63
C ALA A 15 0.93 16.23 -2.76
N ALA A 16 -0.40 16.27 -2.73
CA ALA A 16 -1.27 15.12 -3.00
C ALA A 16 -1.12 14.65 -4.44
N GLY A 17 -0.90 15.54 -5.41
CA GLY A 17 -0.66 15.16 -6.80
C GLY A 17 0.54 14.23 -6.94
N GLU A 18 1.70 14.64 -6.42
CA GLU A 18 2.92 13.82 -6.48
C GLU A 18 2.80 12.55 -5.64
N VAL A 19 2.26 12.65 -4.41
CA VAL A 19 1.99 11.49 -3.54
C VAL A 19 1.10 10.47 -4.26
N VAL A 20 0.01 10.91 -4.88
CA VAL A 20 -0.94 10.05 -5.59
C VAL A 20 -0.28 9.43 -6.81
N HIS A 21 0.54 10.19 -7.55
CA HIS A 21 1.29 9.66 -8.69
C HIS A 21 2.24 8.53 -8.27
N GLN A 22 3.04 8.75 -7.22
CA GLN A 22 3.99 7.75 -6.73
C GLN A 22 3.31 6.51 -6.12
N LEU A 23 2.17 6.69 -5.43
CA LEU A 23 1.36 5.57 -4.96
C LEU A 23 0.78 4.76 -6.13
N ARG A 24 0.33 5.43 -7.20
CA ARG A 24 -0.17 4.75 -8.40
C ARG A 24 0.90 3.88 -9.05
N LEU A 25 2.10 4.41 -9.25
CA LEU A 25 3.24 3.63 -9.78
C LEU A 25 3.56 2.41 -8.90
N SER A 26 3.46 2.60 -7.57
CA SER A 26 3.66 1.52 -6.59
C SER A 26 2.59 0.44 -6.74
N PHE A 27 1.31 0.82 -6.86
CA PHE A 27 0.20 -0.12 -7.03
C PHE A 27 0.27 -0.87 -8.36
N GLU A 28 0.60 -0.19 -9.46
CA GLU A 28 0.79 -0.83 -10.76
C GLU A 28 1.91 -1.88 -10.72
N ARG A 29 2.98 -1.62 -9.96
CA ARG A 29 4.06 -2.59 -9.76
C ARG A 29 3.61 -3.79 -8.94
N LEU A 30 2.84 -3.56 -7.87
CA LEU A 30 2.27 -4.64 -7.06
C LEU A 30 1.26 -5.48 -7.85
N ALA A 31 0.44 -4.87 -8.70
CA ALA A 31 -0.49 -5.61 -9.56
C ALA A 31 0.23 -6.53 -10.55
N ARG A 32 1.37 -6.10 -11.10
CA ARG A 32 2.20 -6.92 -12.00
C ARG A 32 3.07 -7.95 -11.28
N MET A 33 3.47 -7.65 -10.04
CA MET A 33 4.36 -8.49 -9.25
C MET A 33 3.88 -8.60 -7.80
N PRO A 34 2.78 -9.33 -7.53
CA PRO A 34 2.17 -9.43 -6.20
C PRO A 34 3.09 -10.00 -5.13
N GLN A 35 4.15 -10.71 -5.51
CA GLN A 35 5.11 -11.33 -4.60
C GLN A 35 6.18 -10.39 -4.02
N LEU A 36 6.23 -9.11 -4.44
CA LEU A 36 7.27 -8.15 -4.02
C LEU A 36 7.29 -7.86 -2.51
N GLY A 37 6.13 -7.90 -1.87
CA GLY A 37 5.97 -7.68 -0.44
C GLY A 37 6.31 -8.92 0.38
N ARG A 38 6.91 -8.67 1.55
CA ARG A 38 7.16 -9.69 2.57
C ARG A 38 5.84 -10.11 3.21
N VAL A 39 5.65 -11.41 3.39
CA VAL A 39 4.52 -11.96 4.15
C VAL A 39 4.68 -11.58 5.63
N VAL A 40 3.72 -10.84 6.18
CA VAL A 40 3.72 -10.40 7.59
C VAL A 40 2.71 -11.16 8.45
N LYS A 41 1.69 -11.75 7.82
CA LYS A 41 0.78 -12.69 8.49
C LYS A 41 0.48 -13.84 7.55
N LYS A 42 0.94 -15.04 7.93
CA LYS A 42 0.56 -16.28 7.27
C LYS A 42 -0.85 -16.64 7.71
N ILE A 43 -1.79 -16.56 6.78
CA ILE A 43 -3.08 -17.24 6.89
C ILE A 43 -2.91 -18.51 6.05
N LYS A 44 -3.55 -19.63 6.41
CA LYS A 44 -3.39 -20.92 5.68
C LYS A 44 -3.86 -20.88 4.20
N THR A 45 -4.19 -19.70 3.67
CA THR A 45 -4.71 -19.44 2.33
C THR A 45 -3.71 -18.61 1.52
N ARG A 46 -3.92 -18.52 0.20
CA ARG A 46 -3.12 -17.66 -0.71
C ARG A 46 -3.28 -16.15 -0.45
N GLU A 47 -4.23 -15.77 0.40
CA GLU A 47 -4.58 -14.39 0.77
C GLU A 47 -3.72 -13.88 1.94
N GLU A 48 -2.45 -14.25 1.96
CA GLU A 48 -1.52 -13.82 3.00
C GLU A 48 -1.39 -12.30 3.01
N LEU A 49 -1.39 -11.70 4.20
CA LEU A 49 -1.13 -10.28 4.32
C LEU A 49 0.34 -10.03 4.02
N ARG A 50 0.59 -9.23 2.99
CA ARG A 50 1.92 -8.80 2.58
C ARG A 50 2.14 -7.35 2.92
N MET A 51 3.41 -7.01 3.13
CA MET A 51 3.87 -5.66 3.42
C MET A 51 5.02 -5.33 2.47
N TRP A 52 4.93 -4.18 1.81
CA TRP A 52 5.96 -3.69 0.91
C TRP A 52 6.28 -2.23 1.22
N LEU A 53 7.58 -1.94 1.35
CA LEU A 53 8.08 -0.57 1.44
C LEU A 53 8.28 -0.06 0.01
N SER A 54 7.53 0.96 -0.40
CA SER A 54 7.64 1.47 -1.77
C SER A 54 9.02 2.08 -2.02
N PRO A 55 9.79 1.59 -3.01
CA PRO A 55 11.08 2.18 -3.39
C PRO A 55 10.91 3.52 -4.10
N ALA A 56 9.81 3.67 -4.86
CA ALA A 56 9.49 4.89 -5.59
C ALA A 56 9.05 6.01 -4.64
N PHE A 57 8.49 5.64 -3.49
CA PHE A 57 7.98 6.60 -2.52
C PHE A 57 8.51 6.32 -1.11
N ARG A 58 9.63 6.97 -0.78
CA ARG A 58 10.30 6.84 0.51
C ARG A 58 9.31 7.03 1.66
N ASN A 59 9.42 6.16 2.66
CA ASN A 59 8.61 6.18 3.88
C ASN A 59 7.13 5.81 3.71
N TYR A 60 6.74 5.05 2.68
CA TYR A 60 5.38 4.49 2.61
C TYR A 60 5.37 2.96 2.68
N LEU A 61 4.63 2.44 3.65
CA LEU A 61 4.37 1.02 3.89
C LEU A 61 3.00 0.64 3.34
N ILE A 62 2.98 -0.25 2.37
CA ILE A 62 1.76 -0.72 1.72
C ILE A 62 1.47 -2.14 2.19
N PHE A 63 0.32 -2.32 2.82
CA PHE A 63 -0.23 -3.61 3.19
C PHE A 63 -1.24 -4.04 2.14
N TYR A 64 -1.11 -5.26 1.65
CA TYR A 64 -1.97 -5.76 0.58
C TYR A 64 -2.10 -7.29 0.62
N ARG A 65 -3.04 -7.82 -0.14
CA ARG A 65 -3.23 -9.26 -0.38
C ARG A 65 -3.13 -9.54 -1.88
N GLU A 66 -2.61 -10.71 -2.20
CA GLU A 66 -2.60 -11.22 -3.57
C GLU A 66 -4.00 -11.73 -3.93
N LEU A 67 -4.48 -11.34 -5.11
CA LEU A 67 -5.71 -11.83 -5.73
C LEU A 67 -5.35 -12.58 -7.01
N ALA A 68 -6.29 -13.32 -7.58
CA ALA A 68 -6.07 -14.08 -8.81
C ALA A 68 -5.65 -13.20 -10.00
N ASP A 69 -6.09 -11.93 -10.03
CA ASP A 69 -5.92 -10.97 -11.12
C ASP A 69 -5.21 -9.67 -10.68
N GLY A 70 -4.59 -9.67 -9.49
CA GLY A 70 -3.85 -8.49 -9.00
C GLY A 70 -3.65 -8.47 -7.50
N VAL A 71 -3.88 -7.31 -6.90
CA VAL A 71 -3.73 -7.09 -5.45
C VAL A 71 -4.88 -6.29 -4.87
N GLU A 72 -5.26 -6.61 -3.64
CA GLU A 72 -6.13 -5.79 -2.80
C GLU A 72 -5.25 -4.94 -1.86
N ILE A 73 -5.32 -3.62 -1.96
CA ILE A 73 -4.63 -2.73 -1.01
C ILE A 73 -5.45 -2.64 0.28
N VAL A 74 -4.91 -3.18 1.36
CA VAL A 74 -5.56 -3.20 2.68
C VAL A 74 -5.30 -1.90 3.43
N ARG A 75 -4.05 -1.40 3.38
CA ARG A 75 -3.67 -0.17 4.09
C ARG A 75 -2.42 0.46 3.49
N VAL A 76 -2.34 1.78 3.55
CA VAL A 76 -1.14 2.55 3.21
C VAL A 76 -0.79 3.39 4.43
N LEU A 77 0.44 3.25 4.93
CA LEU A 77 0.96 4.02 6.07
C LEU A 77 2.15 4.85 5.62
N HIS A 78 2.19 6.11 6.04
CA HIS A 78 3.39 6.93 5.94
C HIS A 78 4.29 6.62 7.14
N GLY A 79 5.32 5.79 6.96
CA GLY A 79 6.28 5.37 7.98
C GLY A 79 6.72 6.49 8.93
N ALA A 80 7.18 7.64 8.45
CA ALA A 80 7.62 8.72 9.35
C ALA A 80 6.49 9.41 10.15
N ARG A 81 5.24 9.39 9.68
CA ARG A 81 4.09 10.06 10.35
C ARG A 81 3.29 9.08 11.21
N ASP A 82 3.14 7.85 10.74
CA ASP A 82 2.27 6.86 11.33
C ASP A 82 3.00 5.94 12.31
N ILE A 83 4.32 5.69 12.16
CA ILE A 83 5.08 4.93 13.17
C ILE A 83 5.02 5.65 14.52
N LYS A 84 5.14 6.98 14.53
CA LYS A 84 5.03 7.75 15.76
C LYS A 84 3.66 7.58 16.42
N ARG A 85 2.56 7.73 15.66
CA ARG A 85 1.19 7.53 16.14
C ARG A 85 0.93 6.11 16.64
N ILE A 86 1.43 5.10 15.94
CA ILE A 86 1.28 3.68 16.31
C ILE A 86 2.05 3.39 17.61
N LEU A 87 3.26 3.91 17.75
CA LEU A 87 4.08 3.73 18.96
C LEU A 87 3.55 4.52 20.17
N GLU A 88 2.88 5.66 19.95
CA GLU A 88 2.26 6.46 21.03
C GLU A 88 0.93 5.87 21.55
N SER A 89 0.35 4.88 20.85
CA SER A 89 -0.95 4.27 21.20
C SER A 89 -0.82 2.86 21.80
N SER A 90 0.37 2.46 22.26
CA SER A 90 0.67 1.15 22.88
C SER A 90 0.95 1.28 24.37
#